data_AF-A0A7K4TRU3-F1
#
_entry.id   AF-A0A7K4TRU3-F1
#
_cell.length_a   1.000
_cell.length_b   1.000
_cell.length_c   1.000
_cell.angle_alpha   90.00
_cell.angle_beta   90.00
_cell.angle_gamma   90.00
#
_symmetry.space_group_name_H-M   'P 1'
#
loop_
_entity.id
_entity.type
_entity.pdbx_description
1 polymer ?
#
loop_
_entity_poly.entity_id
_entity_poly.type
_entity_poly.pdbx_seq_one_letter_code
_entity_poly.pdbx_strand_id
1 'polypeptide(L)'
;SRLRRLAMMLSPSCCPCPSALFNVKGFHPKDVTVTMKDGRVTVNAERKEECNTCSGKACSYRRYTKQFSLPPCCENEVTYSV
;
A
#
# COMPACT_ATOMS: atom_id res chain seq x y z
N SER A 1 28.39 -12.45 -46.78
CA SER A 1 28.15 -11.75 -45.50
C SER A 1 26.66 -11.43 -45.36
N ARG A 2 25.87 -12.36 -44.83
CA ARG A 2 24.44 -12.11 -44.56
C ARG A 2 24.27 -11.98 -43.05
N LEU A 3 24.03 -10.74 -42.62
CA LEU A 3 23.83 -10.37 -41.23
C LEU A 3 22.76 -11.26 -40.59
N ARG A 4 23.17 -12.00 -39.55
CA ARG A 4 22.27 -12.64 -38.61
C ARG A 4 21.50 -11.52 -37.90
N ARG A 5 20.20 -11.38 -38.22
CA ARG A 5 19.29 -10.49 -37.50
C ARG A 5 19.24 -10.96 -36.05
N LEU A 6 19.99 -10.31 -35.17
CA LEU A 6 19.80 -10.37 -33.74
C LEU A 6 18.47 -9.67 -33.44
N ALA A 7 17.39 -10.44 -33.44
CA ALA A 7 16.15 -10.00 -32.81
C ALA A 7 16.38 -10.01 -31.30
N MET A 8 16.95 -8.93 -30.77
CA MET A 8 16.78 -8.59 -29.36
C MET A 8 15.31 -8.27 -29.17
N MET A 9 14.52 -9.29 -28.90
CA MET A 9 13.20 -9.10 -28.31
C MET A 9 13.45 -8.54 -26.92
N LEU A 10 13.37 -7.21 -26.78
CA LEU A 10 13.10 -6.58 -25.50
C LEU A 10 11.76 -7.15 -25.07
N SER A 11 11.80 -8.20 -24.24
CA SER A 11 10.61 -8.69 -23.57
C SER A 11 9.98 -7.49 -22.88
N PRO A 12 8.71 -7.16 -23.12
CA PRO A 12 8.02 -6.22 -22.26
C PRO A 12 8.17 -6.81 -20.86
N SER A 13 8.70 -6.04 -19.93
CA SER A 13 8.76 -6.43 -18.53
C SER A 13 7.32 -6.51 -18.02
N CYS A 14 6.63 -7.60 -18.34
CA CYS A 14 5.37 -8.01 -17.77
C CYS A 14 5.64 -8.45 -16.33
N CYS A 15 6.14 -7.53 -15.51
CA CYS A 15 6.11 -7.70 -14.08
C CYS A 15 4.63 -7.57 -13.70
N PRO A 16 3.98 -8.62 -13.18
CA PRO A 16 2.62 -8.47 -12.66
C PRO A 16 2.68 -7.40 -11.59
N CYS A 17 1.96 -6.29 -11.76
CA CYS A 17 1.86 -5.26 -10.75
C CYS A 17 1.27 -5.92 -9.48
N PRO A 18 2.02 -6.02 -8.38
CA PRO A 18 1.52 -6.69 -7.19
C PRO A 18 0.38 -5.88 -6.59
N SER A 19 -0.82 -6.45 -6.56
CA SER A 19 -1.97 -5.86 -5.88
C SER A 19 -2.18 -6.54 -4.53
N ALA A 20 -2.33 -5.76 -3.46
CA ALA A 20 -2.65 -6.25 -2.12
C ALA A 20 -3.92 -5.59 -1.60
N LEU A 21 -4.81 -6.39 -1.00
CA LEU A 21 -6.04 -5.91 -0.38
C LEU A 21 -5.87 -5.81 1.14
N PHE A 22 -6.30 -4.69 1.71
CA PHE A 22 -6.26 -4.43 3.15
C PHE A 22 -7.65 -4.12 3.68
N ASN A 23 -8.06 -4.85 4.72
CA ASN A 23 -9.30 -4.55 5.41
C ASN A 23 -9.06 -3.49 6.48
N VAL A 24 -9.34 -2.23 6.14
CA VAL A 24 -9.25 -1.06 7.03
C VAL A 24 -10.63 -0.59 7.51
N LYS A 25 -11.60 -1.52 7.61
CA LYS A 25 -12.96 -1.21 8.05
C LYS A 25 -12.95 -0.52 9.42
N GLY A 26 -13.68 0.59 9.54
CA GLY A 26 -13.80 1.39 10.77
C GLY A 26 -12.87 2.61 10.84
N PHE A 27 -11.93 2.74 9.90
CA PHE A 27 -11.10 3.93 9.74
C PHE A 27 -11.67 4.84 8.64
N HIS A 28 -11.54 6.16 8.77
CA HIS A 28 -11.82 7.04 7.64
C HIS A 28 -10.67 6.99 6.64
N PRO A 29 -10.92 7.24 5.34
CA PRO A 29 -9.85 7.28 4.34
C PRO A 29 -8.70 8.24 4.71
N LYS A 30 -9.02 9.36 5.37
CA LYS A 30 -8.04 10.35 5.86
C LYS A 30 -7.16 9.86 7.01
N ASP A 31 -7.60 8.83 7.72
CA ASP A 31 -6.88 8.23 8.86
C ASP A 31 -5.93 7.12 8.38
N VAL A 32 -5.97 6.78 7.08
CA VAL A 32 -5.16 5.74 6.44
C VAL A 32 -3.96 6.38 5.73
N THR A 33 -2.77 5.87 6.03
CA THR A 33 -1.51 6.31 5.43
C THR A 33 -0.80 5.11 4.82
N VAL A 34 -0.40 5.25 3.55
CA VAL A 34 0.43 4.26 2.86
C VAL A 34 1.82 4.85 2.64
N THR A 35 2.86 4.16 3.08
CA THR A 35 4.25 4.58 2.90
C THR A 35 5.07 3.51 2.23
N MET A 36 5.97 3.92 1.34
CA MET A 36 6.99 3.09 0.71
C MET A 36 8.34 3.47 1.25
N LYS A 37 9.08 2.48 1.77
CA LYS A 37 10.46 2.68 2.21
C LYS A 37 11.22 1.39 1.99
N ASP A 38 12.42 1.45 1.39
CA ASP A 38 13.31 0.29 1.24
C ASP A 38 12.64 -0.92 0.56
N GLY A 39 11.85 -0.70 -0.50
CA GLY A 39 11.13 -1.77 -1.24
C GLY A 39 9.98 -2.41 -0.45
N ARG A 40 9.50 -1.73 0.59
CA ARG A 40 8.50 -2.24 1.53
C ARG A 40 7.37 -1.23 1.69
N VAL A 41 6.17 -1.71 1.44
CA VAL A 41 4.93 -0.93 1.58
C VAL A 41 4.37 -1.15 2.98
N THR A 42 4.07 -0.07 3.67
CA THR A 42 3.43 -0.08 4.99
C THR A 42 2.09 0.64 4.90
N VAL A 43 1.02 -0.03 5.34
CA VAL A 43 -0.32 0.52 5.46
C VAL A 43 -0.60 0.71 6.94
N ASN A 44 -0.76 1.96 7.36
CA ASN A 44 -1.14 2.36 8.70
C ASN A 44 -2.53 2.97 8.68
N ALA A 45 -3.34 2.70 9.70
CA ALA A 45 -4.56 3.44 9.97
C ALA A 45 -4.64 3.75 11.46
N GLU A 46 -4.85 5.01 11.82
CA GLU A 46 -4.91 5.44 13.22
C GLU A 46 -6.07 6.38 13.46
N ARG A 47 -6.90 6.06 14.44
CA ARG A 47 -8.07 6.87 14.76
C ARG A 47 -8.23 7.02 16.25
N LYS A 48 -8.43 8.27 16.67
CA LYS A 48 -8.86 8.64 18.02
C LYS A 48 -10.27 9.23 17.93
N GLU A 49 -11.18 8.71 18.72
CA GLU A 49 -12.55 9.24 18.82
C GLU A 49 -12.83 9.69 20.24
N GLU A 50 -13.36 10.90 20.38
CA GLU A 50 -13.93 11.39 21.62
C GLU A 50 -15.45 11.33 21.50
N CYS A 51 -16.09 10.64 22.43
CA CYS A 51 -17.54 10.52 22.49
C CYS A 51 -18.04 11.07 23.83
N ASN A 52 -19.04 11.95 23.79
CA ASN A 52 -19.75 12.38 24.98
C ASN A 52 -20.79 11.31 25.32
N THR A 53 -20.64 10.67 26.47
CA THR A 53 -21.59 9.71 27.03
C THR A 53 -22.36 10.36 28.18
N CYS A 54 -23.50 9.78 28.57
CA CYS A 54 -24.25 10.23 29.75
C CYS A 54 -23.41 10.21 31.05
N SER A 55 -22.32 9.45 31.07
CA SER A 55 -21.39 9.31 32.20
C SER A 55 -20.13 10.18 32.07
N GLY A 56 -20.00 11.01 31.02
CA GLY A 56 -18.85 11.87 30.78
C GLY A 56 -18.18 11.63 29.42
N LYS A 57 -16.96 12.13 29.24
CA LYS A 57 -16.18 12.00 28.01
C LYS A 57 -15.45 10.66 27.94
N ALA A 58 -15.73 9.88 26.90
CA ALA A 58 -15.01 8.64 26.60
C ALA A 58 -14.06 8.87 25.41
N CYS A 59 -12.79 8.51 25.57
CA CYS A 59 -11.82 8.50 24.47
C CYS A 59 -11.58 7.05 24.03
N SER A 60 -11.74 6.76 22.75
CA SER A 60 -11.32 5.50 22.14
C SER A 60 -10.16 5.74 21.17
N TYR A 61 -9.23 4.79 21.11
CA TYR A 61 -8.12 4.81 20.18
C TYR A 61 -7.99 3.44 19.53
N ARG A 62 -7.78 3.42 18.21
CA ARG A 62 -7.56 2.21 17.42
C ARG A 62 -6.45 2.45 16.42
N ARG A 63 -5.61 1.42 16.24
CA ARG A 63 -4.51 1.39 15.25
C ARG A 63 -4.54 0.09 14.48
N TYR A 64 -4.28 0.18 13.18
CA TYR A 64 -4.00 -0.93 12.28
C TYR A 64 -2.67 -0.68 11.56
N THR A 65 -1.81 -1.69 11.51
CA THR A 65 -0.54 -1.63 10.78
C THR A 65 -0.31 -2.95 10.06
N LYS A 66 -0.06 -2.89 8.76
CA LYS A 66 0.34 -4.06 7.98
C LYS A 66 1.38 -3.69 6.95
N GLN A 67 2.26 -4.63 6.65
CA GLN A 67 3.42 -4.37 5.82
C GLN A 67 3.70 -5.55 4.89
N PHE A 68 4.20 -5.26 3.69
CA PHE A 68 4.60 -6.25 2.70
C PHE A 68 5.78 -5.75 1.87
N SER A 69 6.61 -6.68 1.41
CA SER A 69 7.74 -6.40 0.54
C SER A 69 7.31 -6.51 -0.92
N LEU A 70 7.80 -5.59 -1.75
CA LEU A 70 7.61 -5.67 -3.18
C LEU A 70 8.76 -6.45 -3.82
N PRO A 71 8.48 -7.13 -4.94
CA PRO A 71 9.53 -7.66 -5.80
C PRO A 71 10.48 -6.54 -6.29
N PRO A 72 11.76 -6.86 -6.56
CA PRO A 72 12.75 -5.87 -7.02
C PRO A 72 12.42 -5.17 -8.34
N CYS A 73 11.51 -5.75 -9.12
CA CYS A 73 11.09 -5.23 -10.42
C CYS A 73 9.96 -4.20 -10.38
N CYS A 74 9.41 -3.92 -9.19
CA CYS A 74 8.41 -2.88 -9.02
C CYS A 74 9.10 -1.53 -8.85
N GLU A 75 8.78 -0.56 -9.71
CA GLU A 75 9.21 0.82 -9.52
C GLU A 75 8.64 1.37 -8.20
N ASN A 76 9.28 2.41 -7.63
CA ASN A 76 8.91 2.96 -6.31
C ASN A 76 7.54 3.69 -6.29
N GLU A 77 6.71 3.51 -7.31
CA GLU A 77 5.39 4.10 -7.42
C GLU A 77 4.33 3.19 -6.78
N VAL A 78 3.52 3.76 -5.89
CA VAL A 78 2.38 3.08 -5.27
C VAL A 78 1.13 3.88 -5.51
N THR A 79 0.17 3.27 -6.18
CA THR A 79 -1.19 3.78 -6.30
C THR A 79 -2.07 3.08 -5.26
N TYR A 80 -2.98 3.83 -4.65
CA TYR A 80 -4.00 3.27 -3.75
C TYR A 80 -5.38 3.78 -4.15
N SER A 81 -6.39 2.96 -3.87
CA SER A 81 -7.80 3.29 -4.02
C SER A 81 -8.55 2.79 -2.78
N VAL A 82 -9.56 3.54 -2.35
CA VAL A 82 -10.36 3.29 -1.14
C VAL A 82 -11.83 3.20 -1.53
#